data_AF-A0A0K1E5V3-F1
#
_entry.id   AF-A0A0K1E5V3-F1
#
_cell.length_a   1.000
_cell.length_b   1.000
_cell.length_c   1.000
_cell.angle_alpha   90.00
_cell.angle_beta   90.00
_cell.angle_gamma   90.00
#
_symmetry.space_group_name_H-M   'P 1'
#
loop_
_entity.id
_entity.type
_entity.pdbx_description
1 polymer ?
#
loop_
_entity_poly.entity_id
_entity_poly.type
_entity_poly.pdbx_seq_one_letter_code
_entity_poly.pdbx_strand_id
1 'polypeptide(L)'
;MAALPGSHFSFERCHVLFNTLDYAWFFALAFVGSWALALLAGAVRRPLSATGGSSTTGAGGNSGTTDDETQAPGRNRALGWLGSSWPRVIFLLALSYTFYSFWNWKYLPLIFGSSTVDFFLARAIGREERPRVRKALLVVTVVLNLGFLGFFKYWNFAVENVHTVRELLAGAPVSAFDTLKVTLPPVGISFFTFESMSYVIDVYRREMPPHRSYFRYLLFVAFFPHLVAGPIVRPRDLLPQFERMPTLTRDEAGEGMFLVAVGLLKKVVLSDQLAINLVDRVFERPENYSALEVLAGVYGYAAQIYCDFSGYTDIAIGSALLLGVRFPKNFDAPYQATDLADFWRRWHISLSTWLRDYLYIPLGGNRMSEWHTYRNLMITMVLGGLWHGASWTFVFWGFLHGLGLGVTRAFQRSRAKAGKQSAKGRPFPIRAAMVLLTFHYVCFAWIFFRAPSFKQAMLVLKQLATMTTFHPNLPGILVGLLAVAIGCCYVPRALYERIRHGFTVLPAPLQGVVLFLVAVVLHEAASAAAVPFVYFQF
;
A
#
# COMPACT_ATOMS: atom_id res chain seq x y z
N MET A 1 -34.47 40.89 10.95
CA MET A 1 -33.24 40.25 11.46
C MET A 1 -32.95 39.04 10.59
N ALA A 2 -31.92 39.13 9.76
CA ALA A 2 -31.49 38.08 8.84
C ALA A 2 -30.69 37.00 9.60
N ALA A 3 -31.01 35.73 9.35
CA ALA A 3 -30.15 34.60 9.64
C ALA A 3 -29.84 33.90 8.31
N LEU A 4 -28.57 33.91 7.92
CA LEU A 4 -28.04 33.17 6.77
C LEU A 4 -28.12 31.66 7.06
N PRO A 5 -28.69 30.83 6.18
CA PRO A 5 -28.59 29.39 6.32
C PRO A 5 -27.21 28.90 5.88
N GLY A 6 -26.55 28.21 6.81
CA GLY A 6 -25.20 27.72 6.72
C GLY A 6 -24.94 26.77 5.55
N SER A 7 -23.70 26.84 5.09
CA SER A 7 -23.00 25.85 4.28
C SER A 7 -23.10 24.45 4.91
N HIS A 8 -24.07 23.66 4.47
CA HIS A 8 -24.01 22.21 4.64
C HIS A 8 -22.90 21.67 3.72
N PHE A 9 -21.74 21.38 4.32
CA PHE A 9 -20.71 20.55 3.69
C PHE A 9 -21.32 19.15 3.48
N SER A 10 -21.82 18.85 2.27
CA SER A 10 -22.28 17.51 1.95
C SER A 10 -21.07 16.59 1.71
N PHE A 11 -21.10 15.43 2.36
CA PHE A 11 -20.09 14.38 2.30
C PHE A 11 -19.83 13.89 0.84
N GLU A 12 -20.80 14.08 -0.05
CA GLU A 12 -20.75 13.71 -1.46
C GLU A 12 -19.59 14.35 -2.24
N ARG A 13 -19.12 15.54 -1.85
CA ARG A 13 -18.02 16.23 -2.58
C ARG A 13 -16.60 15.75 -2.22
N CYS A 14 -16.42 14.96 -1.16
CA CYS A 14 -15.09 14.40 -0.81
C CYS A 14 -14.73 13.13 -1.61
N HIS A 15 -15.71 12.54 -2.32
CA HIS A 15 -15.51 11.36 -3.17
C HIS A 15 -14.92 11.69 -4.56
N VAL A 16 -14.71 12.97 -4.86
CA VAL A 16 -14.66 13.47 -6.25
C VAL A 16 -13.33 13.19 -6.97
N LEU A 17 -12.21 12.92 -6.28
CA LEU A 17 -10.98 12.53 -7.00
C LEU A 17 -10.86 11.02 -7.28
N PHE A 18 -11.72 10.20 -6.66
CA PHE A 18 -11.77 8.76 -6.95
C PHE A 18 -12.80 8.43 -8.04
N ASN A 19 -13.50 9.45 -8.58
CA ASN A 19 -14.11 9.35 -9.90
C ASN A 19 -12.98 9.23 -10.93
N THR A 20 -13.10 8.22 -11.80
CA THR A 20 -12.06 7.80 -12.74
C THR A 20 -11.59 8.92 -13.69
N LEU A 21 -12.47 9.89 -14.01
CA LEU A 21 -12.16 11.00 -14.93
C LEU A 21 -11.27 12.07 -14.31
N ASP A 22 -11.52 12.50 -13.06
CA ASP A 22 -10.72 13.54 -12.40
C ASP A 22 -9.32 13.01 -12.03
N TYR A 23 -9.22 11.74 -11.67
CA TYR A 23 -7.94 11.07 -11.46
C TYR A 23 -7.12 10.97 -12.75
N ALA A 24 -7.75 10.66 -13.88
CA ALA A 24 -7.07 10.56 -15.18
C ALA A 24 -6.50 11.92 -15.61
N TRP A 25 -7.26 13.00 -15.45
CA TRP A 25 -6.77 14.37 -15.71
C TRP A 25 -5.63 14.76 -14.78
N PHE A 26 -5.77 14.48 -13.48
CA PHE A 26 -4.71 14.72 -12.50
C PHE A 26 -3.42 13.97 -12.86
N PHE A 27 -3.54 12.69 -13.22
CA PHE A 27 -2.39 11.88 -13.60
C PHE A 27 -1.74 12.35 -14.90
N ALA A 28 -2.54 12.73 -15.90
CA ALA A 28 -2.03 13.28 -17.15
C ALA A 28 -1.21 14.57 -16.91
N LEU A 29 -1.72 15.48 -16.06
CA LEU A 29 -0.99 16.66 -15.63
C LEU A 29 0.32 16.30 -14.93
N ALA A 30 0.28 15.34 -14.01
CA ALA A 30 1.45 14.87 -13.28
C ALA A 30 2.51 14.28 -14.22
N PHE A 31 2.08 13.46 -15.19
CA PHE A 31 2.96 12.83 -16.18
C PHE A 31 3.61 13.87 -17.08
N VAL A 32 2.80 14.69 -17.78
CA VAL A 32 3.29 15.68 -18.74
C VAL A 32 4.21 16.70 -18.05
N GLY A 33 3.79 17.26 -16.91
CA GLY A 33 4.59 18.25 -16.20
C GLY A 33 5.90 17.68 -15.64
N SER A 34 5.87 16.46 -15.09
CA SER A 34 7.07 15.80 -14.56
C SER A 34 8.10 15.52 -15.65
N TRP A 35 7.67 15.07 -16.83
CA TRP A 35 8.55 14.80 -17.97
C TRP A 35 9.02 16.07 -18.67
N ALA A 36 8.18 17.10 -18.81
CA ALA A 36 8.61 18.39 -19.32
C ALA A 36 9.75 18.98 -18.48
N LEU A 37 9.62 18.95 -17.15
CA LEU A 37 10.67 19.40 -16.22
C LEU A 37 11.93 18.51 -16.28
N ALA A 38 11.76 17.19 -16.47
CA ALA A 38 12.89 16.28 -16.63
C ALA A 38 13.69 16.55 -17.93
N LEU A 39 12.99 16.78 -19.04
CA LEU A 39 13.58 17.10 -20.33
C LEU A 39 14.28 18.46 -20.31
N LEU A 40 13.66 19.48 -19.72
CA LEU A 40 14.28 20.81 -19.54
C LEU A 40 15.58 20.69 -18.74
N ALA A 41 15.56 19.94 -17.63
CA ALA A 41 16.75 19.74 -16.81
C ALA A 41 17.84 18.89 -17.50
N GLY A 42 17.45 17.91 -18.32
CA GLY A 42 18.36 17.16 -19.16
C GLY A 42 18.99 17.99 -20.27
N ALA A 43 18.22 18.88 -20.89
CA ALA A 43 18.70 19.81 -21.92
C ALA A 43 19.72 20.80 -21.35
N VAL A 44 19.49 21.31 -20.14
CA VAL A 44 20.43 22.21 -19.43
C VAL A 44 21.73 21.49 -19.02
N ARG A 45 21.71 20.16 -18.81
CA ARG A 45 22.91 19.36 -18.49
C ARG A 45 23.80 19.04 -19.69
N ARG A 46 23.27 19.05 -20.92
CA ARG A 46 24.12 18.87 -22.11
C ARG A 46 24.89 20.17 -22.33
N PRO A 47 26.23 20.21 -22.18
CA PRO A 47 26.98 21.39 -22.54
C PRO A 47 26.84 21.60 -24.05
N LEU A 48 26.77 22.86 -24.47
CA LEU A 48 27.07 23.31 -25.82
C LEU A 48 28.54 22.96 -26.12
N SER A 49 28.87 21.69 -26.36
CA SER A 49 30.19 21.25 -26.85
C SER A 49 30.08 20.54 -28.20
N ALA A 50 29.00 20.79 -28.96
CA ALA A 50 28.77 20.23 -30.28
C ALA A 50 28.55 21.30 -31.37
N THR A 51 29.08 22.52 -31.18
CA THR A 51 29.19 23.54 -32.22
C THR A 51 30.52 24.26 -32.09
N GLY A 52 31.60 23.63 -32.55
CA GLY A 52 32.90 24.30 -32.65
C GLY A 52 34.05 23.33 -32.94
N GLY A 53 34.57 23.40 -34.17
CA GLY A 53 35.95 22.98 -34.49
C GLY A 53 36.10 21.61 -35.15
N SER A 54 35.97 21.58 -36.47
CA SER A 54 36.69 20.59 -37.28
C SER A 54 38.20 20.81 -37.11
N SER A 55 38.87 19.74 -36.72
CA SER A 55 40.32 19.63 -36.54
C SER A 55 41.12 19.70 -37.84
N THR A 56 42.21 20.46 -37.85
CA THR A 56 43.47 20.09 -38.54
C THR A 56 44.68 20.71 -37.83
N THR A 57 45.42 19.85 -37.13
CA THR A 57 46.89 19.69 -37.04
C THR A 57 47.83 20.90 -37.08
N GLY A 58 48.67 21.03 -36.05
CA GLY A 58 49.93 21.77 -36.07
C GLY A 58 50.70 21.64 -34.74
N ALA A 59 51.99 21.31 -34.80
CA ALA A 59 52.82 20.82 -33.71
C ALA A 59 53.51 21.91 -32.86
N GLY A 60 53.96 21.53 -31.66
CA GLY A 60 55.16 22.09 -30.99
C GLY A 60 54.92 22.96 -29.76
N GLY A 61 55.75 22.77 -28.73
CA GLY A 61 56.09 23.85 -27.79
C GLY A 61 55.86 23.56 -26.31
N ASN A 62 56.91 23.77 -25.53
CA ASN A 62 57.09 23.54 -24.09
C ASN A 62 56.57 24.73 -23.24
N SER A 63 56.68 24.56 -21.91
CA SER A 63 56.61 25.56 -20.82
C SER A 63 55.24 25.89 -20.22
N GLY A 64 55.22 25.91 -18.88
CA GLY A 64 54.04 26.18 -18.08
C GLY A 64 53.88 27.65 -17.71
N THR A 65 52.65 28.01 -17.38
CA THR A 65 52.29 29.18 -16.58
C THR A 65 51.00 28.87 -15.84
N THR A 66 50.99 29.27 -14.58
CA THR A 66 49.85 29.49 -13.70
C THR A 66 48.79 30.35 -14.39
N ASP A 67 47.54 29.90 -14.43
CA ASP A 67 46.40 30.78 -14.63
C ASP A 67 45.36 30.57 -13.52
N ASP A 68 45.32 31.61 -12.69
CA ASP A 68 44.41 31.86 -11.60
C ASP A 68 43.09 32.40 -12.19
N GLU A 69 42.19 31.50 -12.61
CA GLU A 69 40.83 31.90 -13.03
C GLU A 69 39.90 31.99 -11.81
N THR A 70 39.89 33.18 -11.23
CA THR A 70 38.85 33.70 -10.35
C THR A 70 37.51 33.77 -11.11
N GLN A 71 36.76 32.66 -11.15
CA GLN A 71 35.38 32.66 -11.65
C GLN A 71 34.45 33.46 -10.72
N ALA A 72 33.88 34.53 -11.27
CA ALA A 72 32.89 35.41 -10.64
C ALA A 72 31.70 34.62 -10.02
N PRO A 73 31.41 34.77 -8.71
CA PRO A 73 30.32 34.07 -8.05
C PRO A 73 29.01 34.88 -8.22
N GLY A 74 28.19 34.57 -9.22
CA GLY A 74 26.88 35.24 -9.29
C GLY A 74 25.88 34.75 -10.33
N ARG A 75 26.31 34.44 -11.57
CA ARG A 75 25.36 34.18 -12.68
C ARG A 75 25.04 32.71 -12.98
N ASN A 76 25.83 31.75 -12.45
CA ASN A 76 25.67 30.33 -12.77
C ASN A 76 24.79 29.50 -11.80
N ARG A 77 24.36 30.05 -10.66
CA ARG A 77 23.53 29.28 -9.70
C ARG A 77 22.08 29.07 -10.16
N ALA A 78 21.50 30.05 -10.86
CA ALA A 78 20.10 29.97 -11.32
C ALA A 78 19.92 28.94 -12.46
N LEU A 79 20.86 28.89 -13.42
CA LEU A 79 20.88 27.89 -14.48
C LEU A 79 21.30 26.49 -13.98
N GLY A 80 22.20 26.41 -13.00
CA GLY A 80 22.55 25.14 -12.35
C GLY A 80 21.38 24.46 -11.62
N TRP A 81 20.41 25.24 -11.12
CA TRP A 81 19.19 24.71 -10.51
C TRP A 81 18.23 24.08 -11.52
N LEU A 82 18.11 24.69 -12.71
CA LEU A 82 17.35 24.13 -13.83
C LEU A 82 18.00 22.84 -14.36
N GLY A 83 19.34 22.71 -14.32
CA GLY A 83 20.05 21.46 -14.60
C GLY A 83 19.94 20.39 -13.50
N SER A 84 19.21 20.62 -12.42
CA SER A 84 19.03 19.70 -11.30
C SER A 84 17.63 19.06 -11.30
N SER A 85 17.45 17.93 -10.62
CA SER A 85 16.13 17.30 -10.40
C SER A 85 15.17 18.11 -9.51
N TRP A 86 15.56 19.31 -9.08
CA TRP A 86 14.83 20.10 -8.08
C TRP A 86 13.48 20.64 -8.54
N PRO A 87 13.33 21.26 -9.73
CA PRO A 87 12.03 21.73 -10.21
C PRO A 87 11.00 20.60 -10.25
N ARG A 88 11.44 19.42 -10.72
CA ARG A 88 10.64 18.20 -10.76
C ARG A 88 10.22 17.73 -9.37
N VAL A 89 11.14 17.70 -8.40
CA VAL A 89 10.83 17.32 -7.01
C VAL A 89 9.78 18.25 -6.41
N ILE A 90 9.92 19.57 -6.59
CA ILE A 90 8.94 20.55 -6.09
C ILE A 90 7.59 20.38 -6.79
N PHE A 91 7.58 20.16 -8.10
CA PHE A 91 6.37 19.90 -8.86
C PHE A 91 5.63 18.65 -8.37
N LEU A 92 6.33 17.52 -8.24
CA LEU A 92 5.76 16.27 -7.72
C LEU A 92 5.30 16.41 -6.27
N LEU A 93 6.01 17.19 -5.45
CA LEU A 93 5.63 17.48 -4.08
C LEU A 93 4.34 18.29 -4.03
N ALA A 94 4.26 19.38 -4.80
CA ALA A 94 3.06 20.21 -4.89
C ALA A 94 1.85 19.38 -5.33
N LEU A 95 2.00 18.59 -6.40
CA LEU A 95 0.96 17.67 -6.87
C LEU A 95 0.56 16.67 -5.79
N SER A 96 1.52 16.13 -5.04
CA SER A 96 1.24 15.16 -3.99
C SER A 96 0.42 15.75 -2.83
N TYR A 97 0.72 16.98 -2.43
CA TYR A 97 -0.09 17.69 -1.43
C TYR A 97 -1.46 18.11 -1.99
N THR A 98 -1.53 18.55 -3.25
CA THR A 98 -2.81 18.82 -3.93
C THR A 98 -3.67 17.56 -4.00
N PHE A 99 -3.07 16.41 -4.35
CA PHE A 99 -3.74 15.11 -4.37
C PHE A 99 -4.37 14.80 -3.01
N TYR A 100 -3.59 14.91 -1.95
CA TYR A 100 -4.07 14.66 -0.59
C TYR A 100 -5.15 15.68 -0.15
N SER A 101 -5.06 16.93 -0.63
CA SER A 101 -6.03 17.97 -0.28
C SER A 101 -7.45 17.70 -0.80
N PHE A 102 -7.57 16.96 -1.91
CA PHE A 102 -8.86 16.57 -2.46
C PHE A 102 -9.64 15.61 -1.56
N TRP A 103 -8.95 14.81 -0.75
CA TRP A 103 -9.59 14.03 0.30
C TRP A 103 -10.10 14.94 1.41
N ASN A 104 -9.16 15.62 2.10
CA ASN A 104 -9.50 16.59 3.13
C ASN A 104 -8.29 17.48 3.43
N TRP A 105 -8.33 18.72 2.94
CA TRP A 105 -7.28 19.72 3.13
C TRP A 105 -6.93 20.00 4.60
N LYS A 106 -7.85 19.78 5.56
CA LYS A 106 -7.61 20.00 6.99
C LYS A 106 -6.52 19.11 7.57
N TYR A 107 -6.19 17.99 6.90
CA TYR A 107 -5.14 17.08 7.33
C TYR A 107 -3.78 17.33 6.65
N LEU A 108 -3.66 18.32 5.75
CA LEU A 108 -2.35 18.72 5.18
C LEU A 108 -1.36 19.15 6.26
N PRO A 109 -1.74 19.94 7.29
CA PRO A 109 -0.82 20.30 8.37
C PRO A 109 -0.35 19.10 9.18
N LEU A 110 -1.17 18.03 9.26
CA LEU A 110 -0.80 16.82 9.98
C LEU A 110 0.32 16.08 9.26
N ILE A 111 0.14 15.73 7.99
CA ILE A 111 1.17 15.01 7.21
C ILE A 111 2.43 15.86 7.04
N PHE A 112 2.29 17.17 6.82
CA PHE A 112 3.43 18.08 6.76
C PHE A 112 4.16 18.15 8.11
N GLY A 113 3.43 18.42 9.19
CA GLY A 113 3.99 18.58 10.53
C GLY A 113 4.67 17.32 11.05
N SER A 114 4.02 16.15 10.92
CA SER A 114 4.60 14.86 11.33
C SER A 114 5.90 14.58 10.57
N SER A 115 5.88 14.71 9.24
CA SER A 115 7.06 14.54 8.40
C SER A 115 8.17 15.52 8.76
N THR A 116 7.83 16.77 9.05
CA THR A 116 8.79 17.80 9.44
C THR A 116 9.52 17.42 10.72
N VAL A 117 8.77 17.03 11.74
CA VAL A 117 9.31 16.60 13.04
C VAL A 117 10.23 15.40 12.86
N ASP A 118 9.79 14.39 12.11
CA ASP A 118 10.57 13.17 11.87
C ASP A 118 11.86 13.44 11.10
N PHE A 119 11.84 14.35 10.12
CA PHE A 119 13.04 14.77 9.41
C PHE A 119 14.09 15.36 10.35
N PHE A 120 13.69 16.30 11.21
CA PHE A 120 14.62 16.95 12.13
C PHE A 120 15.09 16.02 13.24
N LEU A 121 14.21 15.18 13.79
CA LEU A 121 14.58 14.17 14.79
C LEU A 121 15.55 13.13 14.22
N ALA A 122 15.34 12.65 12.99
CA ALA A 122 16.29 11.77 12.33
C ALA A 122 17.66 12.42 12.13
N ARG A 123 17.71 13.71 11.75
CA ARG A 123 18.98 14.44 11.66
C ARG A 123 19.66 14.63 13.01
N ALA A 124 18.90 14.87 14.08
CA ALA A 124 19.42 14.93 15.43
C ALA A 124 20.00 13.58 15.87
N ILE A 125 19.28 12.47 15.61
CA ILE A 125 19.72 11.10 15.90
C ILE A 125 21.02 10.75 15.17
N GLY A 126 21.16 11.18 13.91
CA GLY A 126 22.37 10.90 13.13
C GLY A 126 23.58 11.77 13.48
N ARG A 127 23.38 12.92 14.12
CA ARG A 127 24.47 13.78 14.63
C ARG A 127 24.92 13.41 16.05
N GLU A 128 24.02 12.82 16.83
CA GLU A 128 24.30 12.44 18.20
C GLU A 128 25.04 11.10 18.27
N GLU A 129 26.06 11.02 19.12
CA GLU A 129 26.86 9.81 19.32
C GLU A 129 26.46 9.07 20.60
N ARG A 130 25.95 9.77 21.61
CA ARG A 130 25.59 9.19 22.91
C ARG A 130 24.40 8.24 22.78
N PRO A 131 24.55 6.93 23.07
CA PRO A 131 23.50 5.94 22.84
C PRO A 131 22.18 6.22 23.57
N ARG A 132 22.25 6.77 24.79
CA ARG A 132 21.06 7.10 25.60
C ARG A 132 20.22 8.21 24.97
N VAL A 133 20.86 9.27 24.48
CA VAL A 133 20.18 10.41 23.84
C VAL A 133 19.57 9.99 22.50
N ARG A 134 20.32 9.23 21.68
CA ARG A 134 19.79 8.67 20.43
C ARG A 134 18.55 7.81 20.67
N LYS A 135 18.57 6.98 21.71
CA LYS A 135 17.43 6.14 22.09
C LYS A 135 16.25 6.99 22.56
N ALA A 136 16.48 8.04 23.36
CA ALA A 136 15.42 8.95 23.78
C ALA A 136 14.76 9.66 22.60
N LEU A 137 15.55 10.19 21.65
CA LEU A 137 15.04 10.82 20.42
C LEU A 137 14.23 9.84 19.56
N LEU A 138 14.68 8.59 19.44
CA LEU A 138 13.92 7.55 18.76
C LEU A 138 12.59 7.29 19.48
N VAL A 139 12.60 7.14 20.81
CA VAL A 139 11.39 6.90 21.60
C VAL A 139 10.40 8.05 21.43
N VAL A 140 10.85 9.31 21.50
CA VAL A 140 10.02 10.49 21.23
C VAL A 140 9.38 10.38 19.85
N THR A 141 10.17 10.07 18.81
CA THR A 141 9.66 9.94 17.44
C THR A 141 8.58 8.85 17.31
N VAL A 142 8.85 7.67 17.88
CA VAL A 142 7.92 6.53 17.85
C VAL A 142 6.65 6.85 18.64
N VAL A 143 6.76 7.49 19.80
CA VAL A 143 5.60 7.90 20.61
C VAL A 143 4.76 8.95 19.89
N LEU A 144 5.36 9.93 19.21
CA LEU A 144 4.62 10.92 18.44
C LEU A 144 3.88 10.28 17.26
N ASN A 145 4.55 9.43 16.49
CA ASN A 145 3.97 8.72 15.35
C ASN A 145 2.82 7.79 15.77
N LEU A 146 3.07 6.94 16.78
CA LEU A 146 2.05 6.05 17.32
C LEU A 146 0.96 6.80 18.09
N GLY A 147 1.27 7.99 18.64
CA GLY A 147 0.30 8.87 19.30
C GLY A 147 -0.70 9.46 18.31
N PHE A 148 -0.23 9.97 17.16
CA PHE A 148 -1.13 10.42 16.09
C PHE A 148 -1.97 9.28 15.52
N LEU A 149 -1.35 8.12 15.27
CA LEU A 149 -2.08 6.93 14.83
C LEU A 149 -3.09 6.47 15.88
N GLY A 150 -2.69 6.47 17.16
CA GLY A 150 -3.49 6.23 18.36
C GLY A 150 -4.75 7.08 18.39
N PHE A 151 -4.57 8.38 18.30
CA PHE A 151 -5.64 9.37 18.37
C PHE A 151 -6.59 9.27 17.17
N PHE A 152 -6.08 9.29 15.95
CA PHE A 152 -6.96 9.34 14.78
C PHE A 152 -7.60 7.99 14.45
N LYS A 153 -6.92 6.87 14.68
CA LYS A 153 -7.42 5.54 14.31
C LYS A 153 -8.11 4.79 15.44
N TYR A 154 -7.58 4.86 16.67
CA TYR A 154 -8.00 3.97 17.75
C TYR A 154 -8.77 4.65 18.87
N TRP A 155 -8.89 5.99 18.86
CA TRP A 155 -9.56 6.74 19.92
C TRP A 155 -11.02 6.31 20.11
N ASN A 156 -11.81 6.24 19.03
CA ASN A 156 -13.22 5.84 19.12
C ASN A 156 -13.36 4.43 19.70
N PHE A 157 -12.56 3.47 19.21
CA PHE A 157 -12.54 2.11 19.74
C PHE A 157 -12.16 2.06 21.22
N ALA A 158 -11.17 2.85 21.66
CA ALA A 158 -10.77 2.93 23.06
C ALA A 158 -11.90 3.49 23.94
N VAL A 159 -12.54 4.57 23.50
CA VAL A 159 -13.67 5.21 24.19
C VAL A 159 -14.84 4.22 24.31
N GLU A 160 -15.23 3.55 23.22
CA GLU A 160 -16.29 2.53 23.21
C GLU A 160 -16.03 1.41 24.22
N ASN A 161 -14.81 0.86 24.28
CA ASN A 161 -14.46 -0.18 25.26
C ASN A 161 -14.52 0.33 26.71
N VAL A 162 -14.09 1.58 26.97
CA VAL A 162 -14.22 2.19 28.30
C VAL A 162 -15.69 2.33 28.69
N HIS A 163 -16.56 2.73 27.76
CA HIS A 163 -18.01 2.79 28.01
C HIS A 163 -18.57 1.40 28.35
N THR A 164 -18.26 0.37 27.56
CA THR A 164 -18.73 -1.00 27.83
C THR A 164 -18.28 -1.51 29.20
N VAL A 165 -17.02 -1.28 29.59
CA VAL A 165 -16.51 -1.72 30.90
C VAL A 165 -17.17 -0.94 32.05
N ARG A 166 -17.39 0.36 31.89
CA ARG A 166 -18.05 1.18 32.90
C ARG A 166 -19.52 0.83 33.08
N GLU A 167 -20.22 0.56 31.99
CA GLU A 167 -21.61 0.07 32.02
C GLU A 167 -21.69 -1.25 32.80
N LEU A 168 -20.78 -2.18 32.51
CA LEU A 168 -20.71 -3.47 33.19
C LEU A 168 -20.37 -3.36 34.70
N LEU A 169 -19.49 -2.43 35.07
CA LEU A 169 -18.98 -2.30 36.44
C LEU A 169 -19.80 -1.37 37.33
N ALA A 170 -20.39 -0.30 36.78
CA ALA A 170 -20.97 0.80 37.56
C ALA A 170 -22.46 1.03 37.29
N GLY A 171 -23.07 0.37 36.30
CA GLY A 171 -24.51 0.48 35.99
C GLY A 171 -25.00 1.89 35.62
N ALA A 172 -24.08 2.85 35.42
CA ALA A 172 -24.40 4.25 35.17
C ALA A 172 -24.14 4.60 33.70
N PRO A 173 -25.15 5.12 32.97
CA PRO A 173 -24.92 5.70 31.65
C PRO A 173 -24.06 6.96 31.81
N VAL A 174 -22.94 7.01 31.09
CA VAL A 174 -21.98 8.11 31.19
C VAL A 174 -22.36 9.19 30.17
N SER A 175 -22.82 10.35 30.63
CA SER A 175 -23.28 11.46 29.78
C SER A 175 -22.23 12.55 29.52
N ALA A 176 -20.91 12.25 29.51
CA ALA A 176 -19.90 13.33 29.47
C ALA A 176 -18.64 13.12 28.60
N PHE A 177 -18.48 12.00 27.89
CA PHE A 177 -17.32 11.79 26.99
C PHE A 177 -17.64 11.81 25.48
N ASP A 178 -18.88 12.15 25.10
CA ASP A 178 -19.34 12.16 23.70
C ASP A 178 -18.76 13.29 22.82
N THR A 179 -17.96 14.19 23.37
CA THR A 179 -17.59 15.43 22.67
C THR A 179 -16.40 15.32 21.72
N LEU A 180 -15.56 14.28 21.84
CA LEU A 180 -14.41 14.08 20.95
C LEU A 180 -14.52 12.76 20.19
N LYS A 181 -15.45 12.69 19.24
CA LYS A 181 -15.49 11.60 18.26
C LYS A 181 -14.61 11.97 17.06
N VAL A 182 -13.67 11.11 16.70
CA VAL A 182 -12.94 11.27 15.44
C VAL A 182 -13.83 10.76 14.32
N THR A 183 -14.52 11.67 13.63
CA THR A 183 -15.52 11.29 12.60
C THR A 183 -14.89 10.79 11.30
N LEU A 184 -13.70 11.29 10.95
CA LEU A 184 -13.00 10.88 9.73
C LEU A 184 -11.49 10.83 9.97
N PRO A 185 -10.86 9.64 10.08
CA PRO A 185 -9.42 9.56 10.15
C PRO A 185 -8.77 10.06 8.84
N PRO A 186 -7.55 10.64 8.89
CA PRO A 186 -6.83 11.01 7.69
C PRO A 186 -6.51 9.77 6.87
N VAL A 187 -6.87 9.79 5.58
CA VAL A 187 -6.52 8.72 4.65
C VAL A 187 -4.99 8.55 4.60
N GLY A 188 -4.54 7.30 4.51
CA GLY A 188 -3.10 7.01 4.43
C GLY A 188 -2.33 7.19 5.74
N ILE A 189 -2.95 7.61 6.86
CA ILE A 189 -2.26 7.78 8.15
C ILE A 189 -1.48 6.53 8.57
N SER A 190 -2.05 5.35 8.37
CA SER A 190 -1.39 4.10 8.70
C SER A 190 -0.13 3.86 7.85
N PHE A 191 -0.15 4.26 6.58
CA PHE A 191 0.96 4.08 5.63
C PHE A 191 2.07 5.10 5.88
N PHE A 192 1.75 6.40 5.87
CA PHE A 192 2.77 7.43 6.05
C PHE A 192 3.40 7.39 7.44
N THR A 193 2.66 6.98 8.48
CA THR A 193 3.25 6.75 9.82
C THR A 193 4.27 5.61 9.80
N PHE A 194 3.99 4.51 9.08
CA PHE A 194 4.93 3.39 8.97
C PHE A 194 6.18 3.75 8.17
N GLU A 195 6.04 4.56 7.11
CA GLU A 195 7.15 5.04 6.29
C GLU A 195 8.05 6.00 7.05
N SER A 196 7.48 7.00 7.72
CA SER A 196 8.24 7.95 8.54
C SER A 196 8.94 7.26 9.71
N MET A 197 8.28 6.32 10.40
CA MET A 197 8.93 5.50 11.42
C MET A 197 10.07 4.65 10.83
N SER A 198 9.90 4.06 9.64
CA SER A 198 10.95 3.28 8.99
C SER A 198 12.21 4.12 8.80
N TYR A 199 12.06 5.35 8.29
CA TYR A 199 13.18 6.27 8.10
C TYR A 199 13.92 6.58 9.39
N VAL A 200 13.21 6.96 10.46
CA VAL A 200 13.86 7.31 11.73
C VAL A 200 14.52 6.09 12.39
N ILE A 201 13.88 4.92 12.32
CA ILE A 201 14.44 3.68 12.85
C ILE A 201 15.69 3.26 12.07
N ASP A 202 15.70 3.35 10.74
CA ASP A 202 16.85 2.97 9.92
C ASP A 202 18.04 3.90 10.16
N VAL A 203 17.78 5.20 10.34
CA VAL A 203 18.80 6.19 10.74
C VAL A 203 19.33 5.89 12.14
N TYR A 204 18.47 5.53 13.10
CA TYR A 204 18.89 5.11 14.44
C TYR A 204 19.77 3.85 14.40
N ARG A 205 19.40 2.85 13.59
CA ARG A 205 20.16 1.61 13.39
C ARG A 205 21.44 1.80 12.59
N ARG A 206 21.68 3.00 12.04
CA ARG A 206 22.78 3.32 11.11
C ARG A 206 22.75 2.46 9.84
N GLU A 207 21.56 2.01 9.44
CA GLU A 207 21.35 1.33 8.15
C GLU A 207 21.36 2.34 6.98
N MET A 208 21.07 3.61 7.28
CA MET A 208 21.22 4.71 6.34
C MET A 208 21.60 6.02 7.05
N PRO A 209 22.31 6.94 6.39
CA PRO A 209 22.55 8.28 6.95
C PRO A 209 21.26 9.12 6.91
N PRO A 210 21.10 10.12 7.80
CA PRO A 210 20.02 11.09 7.69
C PRO A 210 20.06 11.78 6.33
N HIS A 211 18.90 11.86 5.68
CA HIS A 211 18.76 12.48 4.38
C HIS A 211 19.05 13.99 4.45
N ARG A 212 19.79 14.52 3.46
CA ARG A 212 20.24 15.92 3.45
C ARG A 212 19.15 16.88 2.95
N SER A 213 18.30 16.41 2.02
CA SER A 213 17.27 17.23 1.39
C SER A 213 15.92 17.06 2.08
N TYR A 214 15.42 18.16 2.64
CA TYR A 214 14.12 18.23 3.29
C TYR A 214 12.96 17.97 2.32
N PHE A 215 12.94 18.64 1.18
CA PHE A 215 11.85 18.51 0.18
C PHE A 215 11.76 17.11 -0.44
N ARG A 216 12.89 16.41 -0.65
CA ARG A 216 12.88 15.02 -1.11
C ARG A 216 12.33 14.06 -0.05
N TYR A 217 12.58 14.34 1.21
CA TYR A 217 11.97 13.59 2.31
C TYR A 217 10.46 13.83 2.40
N LEU A 218 10.01 15.09 2.32
CA LEU A 218 8.58 15.39 2.25
C LEU A 218 7.91 14.71 1.04
N LEU A 219 8.57 14.73 -0.12
CA LEU A 219 8.08 14.02 -1.30
C LEU A 219 7.99 12.52 -1.04
N PHE A 220 9.00 11.91 -0.41
CA PHE A 220 8.97 10.50 -0.05
C PHE A 220 7.72 10.10 0.74
N VAL A 221 7.39 10.88 1.78
CA VAL A 221 6.21 10.59 2.63
C VAL A 221 4.91 10.89 1.90
N ALA A 222 4.85 11.98 1.13
CA ALA A 222 3.61 12.43 0.50
C ALA A 222 3.35 11.82 -0.89
N PHE A 223 4.29 11.06 -1.48
CA PHE A 223 4.25 10.71 -2.91
C PHE A 223 2.93 10.02 -3.29
N PHE A 224 2.09 10.73 -4.03
CA PHE A 224 0.69 10.34 -4.25
C PHE A 224 0.46 8.93 -4.82
N PRO A 225 1.36 8.34 -5.66
CA PRO A 225 1.09 7.02 -6.20
C PRO A 225 1.01 5.92 -5.14
N HIS A 226 1.67 6.08 -3.98
CA HIS A 226 1.60 5.09 -2.90
C HIS A 226 0.81 5.53 -1.66
N LEU A 227 0.59 6.84 -1.49
CA LEU A 227 0.10 7.47 -0.26
C LEU A 227 -1.18 6.85 0.33
N VAL A 228 -2.04 6.31 -0.53
CA VAL A 228 -3.37 5.80 -0.16
C VAL A 228 -3.38 4.28 0.02
N ALA A 229 -2.81 3.55 -0.95
CA ALA A 229 -2.98 2.10 -1.07
C ALA A 229 -1.82 1.43 -1.83
N GLY A 230 -0.68 2.10 -1.99
CA GLY A 230 0.49 1.50 -2.63
C GLY A 230 1.28 0.60 -1.68
N PRO A 231 2.35 -0.05 -2.20
CA PRO A 231 3.31 -0.75 -1.34
C PRO A 231 3.90 0.20 -0.30
N ILE A 232 4.05 -0.26 0.94
CA ILE A 232 4.82 0.45 1.99
C ILE A 232 6.29 0.43 1.56
N VAL A 233 6.75 1.54 1.01
CA VAL A 233 8.08 1.65 0.40
C VAL A 233 9.15 1.90 1.45
N ARG A 234 10.35 1.34 1.25
CA ARG A 234 11.47 1.60 2.14
C ARG A 234 12.17 2.90 1.78
N PRO A 235 12.60 3.72 2.77
CA PRO A 235 13.30 4.96 2.52
C PRO A 235 14.61 4.74 1.74
N ARG A 236 15.34 3.66 2.05
CA ARG A 236 16.56 3.25 1.33
C ARG A 236 16.35 2.94 -0.15
N ASP A 237 15.16 2.51 -0.54
CA ASP A 237 14.85 2.13 -1.91
C ASP A 237 14.29 3.31 -2.71
N LEU A 238 13.47 4.17 -2.08
CA LEU A 238 12.76 5.25 -2.76
C LEU A 238 13.54 6.58 -2.78
N LEU A 239 14.16 7.00 -1.67
CA LEU A 239 14.83 8.31 -1.60
C LEU A 239 15.93 8.50 -2.67
N PRO A 240 16.81 7.50 -2.94
CA PRO A 240 17.84 7.64 -3.98
C PRO A 240 17.26 7.84 -5.39
N GLN A 241 16.02 7.38 -5.65
CA GLN A 241 15.37 7.55 -6.95
C GLN A 241 14.96 9.01 -7.21
N PHE A 242 14.66 9.79 -6.16
CA PHE A 242 14.38 11.22 -6.27
C PHE A 242 15.63 12.11 -6.41
N GLU A 243 16.82 11.55 -6.22
CA GLU A 243 18.07 12.27 -6.45
C GLU A 243 18.47 12.24 -7.93
N ARG A 244 18.16 11.14 -8.61
CA ARG A 244 18.54 10.89 -10.01
C ARG A 244 17.53 11.50 -10.99
N MET A 245 18.01 11.82 -12.19
CA MET A 245 17.13 12.16 -13.30
C MET A 245 16.43 10.89 -13.78
N PRO A 246 15.11 10.92 -14.02
CA PRO A 246 14.38 9.75 -14.45
C PRO A 246 14.77 9.37 -15.88
N THR A 247 14.61 8.09 -16.19
CA THR A 247 14.59 7.58 -17.55
C THR A 247 13.33 6.75 -17.74
N LEU A 248 12.73 6.83 -18.93
CA LEU A 248 11.57 6.02 -19.29
C LEU A 248 11.80 5.46 -20.69
N THR A 249 12.10 4.18 -20.71
CA THR A 249 12.17 3.38 -21.92
C THR A 249 10.76 3.06 -22.42
N ARG A 250 10.65 2.71 -23.70
CA ARG A 250 9.38 2.27 -24.29
C ARG A 250 8.80 1.06 -23.56
N ASP A 251 9.66 0.13 -23.15
CA ASP A 251 9.24 -1.09 -22.44
C ASP A 251 8.69 -0.76 -21.04
N GLU A 252 9.34 0.14 -20.30
CA GLU A 252 8.83 0.63 -19.00
C GLU A 252 7.51 1.38 -19.14
N ALA A 253 7.36 2.19 -20.20
CA ALA A 253 6.10 2.89 -20.47
C ALA A 253 4.97 1.90 -20.77
N GLY A 254 5.23 0.91 -21.62
CA GLY A 254 4.29 -0.18 -21.91
C GLY A 254 3.93 -0.98 -20.67
N GLU A 255 4.91 -1.32 -19.83
CA GLU A 255 4.70 -2.01 -18.56
C GLU A 255 3.83 -1.18 -17.60
N GLY A 256 4.10 0.13 -17.47
CA GLY A 256 3.33 1.02 -16.63
C GLY A 256 1.86 1.10 -17.05
N MET A 257 1.60 1.26 -18.36
CA MET A 257 0.25 1.27 -18.92
C MET A 257 -0.47 -0.08 -18.73
N PHE A 258 0.25 -1.19 -18.94
CA PHE A 258 -0.28 -2.54 -18.73
C PHE A 258 -0.72 -2.76 -17.29
N LEU A 259 0.12 -2.37 -16.32
CA LEU A 259 -0.18 -2.51 -14.89
C LEU A 259 -1.40 -1.68 -14.47
N VAL A 260 -1.50 -0.43 -14.95
CA VAL A 260 -2.69 0.40 -14.70
C VAL A 260 -3.94 -0.25 -15.29
N ALA A 261 -3.90 -0.73 -16.54
CA ALA A 261 -5.05 -1.36 -17.20
C ALA A 261 -5.50 -2.65 -16.49
N VAL A 262 -4.57 -3.56 -16.17
CA VAL A 262 -4.87 -4.79 -15.43
C VAL A 262 -5.37 -4.49 -14.03
N GLY A 263 -4.79 -3.49 -13.35
CA GLY A 263 -5.22 -3.09 -12.01
C GLY A 263 -6.65 -2.55 -12.00
N LEU A 264 -7.01 -1.71 -12.97
CA LEU A 264 -8.38 -1.21 -13.15
C LEU A 264 -9.37 -2.35 -13.46
N LEU A 265 -9.02 -3.30 -14.31
CA LEU A 265 -9.86 -4.47 -14.61
C LEU A 265 -10.11 -5.31 -13.34
N LYS A 266 -9.07 -5.60 -12.56
CA LYS A 266 -9.22 -6.31 -11.29
C LYS A 266 -10.14 -5.57 -10.32
N LYS A 267 -9.96 -4.25 -10.20
CA LYS A 267 -10.74 -3.40 -9.29
C LYS A 267 -12.21 -3.30 -9.74
N VAL A 268 -12.46 -2.76 -10.92
CA VAL A 268 -13.81 -2.38 -11.37
C VAL A 268 -14.62 -3.59 -11.84
N VAL A 269 -14.00 -4.49 -12.63
CA VAL A 269 -14.73 -5.60 -13.25
C VAL A 269 -14.89 -6.78 -12.30
N LEU A 270 -13.85 -7.11 -11.52
CA LEU A 270 -13.87 -8.28 -10.63
C LEU A 270 -14.26 -7.91 -9.20
N SER A 271 -13.50 -7.04 -8.54
CA SER A 271 -13.72 -6.73 -7.13
C SER A 271 -15.05 -6.03 -6.89
N ASP A 272 -15.32 -4.92 -7.58
CA ASP A 272 -16.49 -4.08 -7.29
C ASP A 272 -17.80 -4.79 -7.63
N GLN A 273 -17.81 -5.56 -8.72
CA GLN A 273 -18.95 -6.39 -9.09
C GLN A 273 -19.19 -7.53 -8.10
N LEU A 274 -18.14 -8.18 -7.57
CA LEU A 274 -18.30 -9.18 -6.50
C LEU A 274 -18.77 -8.55 -5.18
N ALA A 275 -18.27 -7.36 -4.85
CA ALA A 275 -18.67 -6.61 -3.65
C ALA A 275 -20.19 -6.38 -3.65
N ILE A 276 -20.69 -5.66 -4.67
CA ILE A 276 -22.07 -5.18 -4.75
C ILE A 276 -23.06 -6.33 -4.93
N ASN A 277 -22.72 -7.31 -5.77
CA ASN A 277 -23.68 -8.33 -6.19
C ASN A 277 -23.69 -9.59 -5.33
N LEU A 278 -22.66 -9.79 -4.49
CA LEU A 278 -22.53 -11.01 -3.69
C LEU A 278 -22.09 -10.73 -2.26
N VAL A 279 -20.89 -10.19 -2.08
CA VAL A 279 -20.22 -10.19 -0.77
C VAL A 279 -20.94 -9.30 0.22
N ASP A 280 -21.27 -8.07 -0.15
CA ASP A 280 -21.88 -7.11 0.76
C ASP A 280 -23.23 -7.63 1.25
N ARG A 281 -24.04 -8.16 0.34
CA ARG A 281 -25.35 -8.72 0.65
C ARG A 281 -25.28 -9.92 1.59
N VAL A 282 -24.35 -10.85 1.34
CA VAL A 282 -24.14 -12.05 2.16
C VAL A 282 -23.65 -11.70 3.57
N PHE A 283 -22.71 -10.76 3.70
CA PHE A 283 -22.13 -10.41 5.01
C PHE A 283 -22.99 -9.45 5.84
N GLU A 284 -23.90 -8.69 5.21
CA GLU A 284 -24.86 -7.83 5.91
C GLU A 284 -26.03 -8.62 6.51
N ARG A 285 -26.55 -9.60 5.76
CA ARG A 285 -27.74 -10.40 6.13
C ARG A 285 -27.55 -11.88 5.79
N PRO A 286 -26.58 -12.57 6.41
CA PRO A 286 -26.28 -13.98 6.10
C PRO A 286 -27.49 -14.91 6.32
N GLU A 287 -28.39 -14.57 7.24
CA GLU A 287 -29.61 -15.31 7.53
C GLU A 287 -30.57 -15.47 6.33
N ASN A 288 -30.46 -14.60 5.32
CA ASN A 288 -31.31 -14.62 4.12
C ASN A 288 -30.79 -15.56 3.02
N TYR A 289 -29.63 -16.19 3.21
CA TYR A 289 -28.93 -16.97 2.21
C TYR A 289 -28.70 -18.40 2.69
N SER A 290 -28.66 -19.38 1.79
CA SER A 290 -28.30 -20.76 2.15
C SER A 290 -26.82 -20.92 2.49
N ALA A 291 -26.43 -22.08 3.03
CA ALA A 291 -25.02 -22.37 3.33
C ALA A 291 -24.14 -22.30 2.07
N LEU A 292 -24.64 -22.77 0.91
CA LEU A 292 -23.91 -22.70 -0.35
C LEU A 292 -23.72 -21.25 -0.83
N GLU A 293 -24.74 -20.42 -0.70
CA GLU A 293 -24.68 -19.00 -1.05
C GLU A 293 -23.73 -18.23 -0.13
N VAL A 294 -23.77 -18.53 1.17
CA VAL A 294 -22.83 -17.96 2.14
C VAL A 294 -21.40 -18.40 1.85
N LEU A 295 -21.18 -19.68 1.50
CA LEU A 295 -19.86 -20.17 1.11
C LEU A 295 -19.35 -19.46 -0.15
N ALA A 296 -20.21 -19.27 -1.15
CA ALA A 296 -19.89 -18.49 -2.34
C ALA A 296 -19.56 -17.04 -1.98
N GLY A 297 -20.24 -16.43 -1.01
CA GLY A 297 -19.91 -15.10 -0.49
C GLY A 297 -18.55 -15.04 0.23
N VAL A 298 -18.17 -16.07 0.99
CA VAL A 298 -16.85 -16.15 1.64
C VAL A 298 -15.73 -16.27 0.59
N TYR A 299 -15.91 -17.11 -0.43
CA TYR A 299 -14.96 -17.21 -1.54
C TYR A 299 -14.95 -15.96 -2.41
N GLY A 300 -16.12 -15.36 -2.63
CA GLY A 300 -16.29 -14.08 -3.30
C GLY A 300 -15.52 -12.98 -2.59
N TYR A 301 -15.54 -12.96 -1.26
CA TYR A 301 -14.75 -12.00 -0.50
C TYR A 301 -13.25 -12.24 -0.64
N ALA A 302 -12.79 -13.49 -0.61
CA ALA A 302 -11.37 -13.78 -0.86
C ALA A 302 -10.92 -13.30 -2.26
N ALA A 303 -11.74 -13.50 -3.28
CA ALA A 303 -11.47 -12.98 -4.62
C ALA A 303 -11.52 -11.44 -4.68
N GLN A 304 -12.54 -10.83 -4.04
CA GLN A 304 -12.72 -9.38 -3.95
C GLN A 304 -11.51 -8.73 -3.29
N ILE A 305 -11.15 -9.10 -2.05
CA ILE A 305 -10.06 -8.45 -1.31
C ILE A 305 -8.72 -8.57 -2.05
N TYR A 306 -8.48 -9.71 -2.72
CA TYR A 306 -7.29 -9.86 -3.55
C TYR A 306 -7.33 -8.95 -4.79
N CYS A 307 -8.43 -8.93 -5.54
CA CYS A 307 -8.54 -8.15 -6.77
C CYS A 307 -8.56 -6.64 -6.49
N ASP A 308 -9.24 -6.20 -5.43
CA ASP A 308 -9.25 -4.81 -4.95
C ASP A 308 -7.82 -4.36 -4.66
N PHE A 309 -7.14 -5.07 -3.76
CA PHE A 309 -5.86 -4.60 -3.25
C PHE A 309 -4.71 -4.82 -4.23
N SER A 310 -4.67 -5.96 -4.92
CA SER A 310 -3.67 -6.15 -5.99
C SER A 310 -3.94 -5.20 -7.15
N GLY A 311 -5.19 -4.87 -7.45
CA GLY A 311 -5.56 -3.89 -8.47
C GLY A 311 -5.05 -2.48 -8.14
N TYR A 312 -5.32 -1.98 -6.93
CA TYR A 312 -4.77 -0.70 -6.46
C TYR A 312 -3.24 -0.68 -6.44
N THR A 313 -2.62 -1.79 -6.01
CA THR A 313 -1.15 -1.91 -6.02
C THR A 313 -0.61 -1.85 -7.44
N ASP A 314 -1.21 -2.54 -8.41
CA ASP A 314 -0.79 -2.52 -9.81
C ASP A 314 -0.94 -1.11 -10.41
N ILE A 315 -2.04 -0.40 -10.11
CA ILE A 315 -2.23 1.00 -10.50
C ILE A 315 -1.15 1.89 -9.89
N ALA A 316 -0.83 1.72 -8.59
CA ALA A 316 0.21 2.46 -7.89
C ALA A 316 1.60 2.23 -8.50
N ILE A 317 1.97 0.97 -8.75
CA ILE A 317 3.25 0.59 -9.35
C ILE A 317 3.34 1.13 -10.79
N GLY A 318 2.30 0.98 -11.60
CA GLY A 318 2.26 1.46 -12.97
C GLY A 318 2.34 2.98 -13.06
N SER A 319 1.57 3.68 -12.22
CA SER A 319 1.59 5.14 -12.11
C SER A 319 2.97 5.68 -11.70
N ALA A 320 3.59 5.04 -10.70
CA ALA A 320 4.94 5.39 -10.27
C ALA A 320 5.97 5.13 -11.38
N LEU A 321 5.87 4.00 -12.08
CA LEU A 321 6.80 3.63 -13.16
C LEU A 321 6.74 4.63 -14.32
N LEU A 322 5.54 5.07 -14.71
CA LEU A 322 5.35 6.13 -15.71
C LEU A 322 5.94 7.48 -15.26
N LEU A 323 6.00 7.72 -13.94
CA LEU A 323 6.72 8.85 -13.35
C LEU A 323 8.22 8.54 -13.10
N GLY A 324 8.77 7.47 -13.66
CA GLY A 324 10.19 7.11 -13.52
C GLY A 324 10.60 6.68 -12.12
N VAL A 325 9.66 6.19 -11.31
CA VAL A 325 9.87 5.68 -9.95
C VAL A 325 9.47 4.21 -9.89
N ARG A 326 10.34 3.35 -9.38
CA ARG A 326 10.11 1.91 -9.29
C ARG A 326 9.72 1.52 -7.88
N PHE A 327 8.54 0.91 -7.75
CA PHE A 327 8.06 0.33 -6.50
C PHE A 327 8.25 -1.20 -6.46
N PRO A 328 8.38 -1.79 -5.25
CA PRO A 328 8.41 -3.23 -5.10
C PRO A 328 7.02 -3.84 -5.35
N LYS A 329 7.00 -5.11 -5.77
CA LYS A 329 5.75 -5.90 -5.82
C LYS A 329 5.16 -6.08 -4.41
N ASN A 330 3.83 -6.11 -4.32
CA ASN A 330 3.13 -6.35 -3.05
C ASN A 330 2.41 -7.71 -2.99
N PHE A 331 2.14 -8.34 -4.14
CA PHE A 331 1.46 -9.64 -4.23
C PHE A 331 2.19 -10.63 -5.15
N ASP A 332 2.14 -11.92 -4.81
CA ASP A 332 2.77 -12.99 -5.60
C ASP A 332 1.99 -14.32 -5.52
N ALA A 333 0.83 -14.36 -6.18
CA ALA A 333 -0.09 -15.51 -6.20
C ALA A 333 -0.35 -16.13 -4.79
N PRO A 334 -0.89 -15.34 -3.84
CA PRO A 334 -0.96 -15.74 -2.43
C PRO A 334 -1.82 -16.98 -2.18
N TYR A 335 -2.88 -17.21 -2.97
CA TYR A 335 -3.75 -18.38 -2.80
C TYR A 335 -3.14 -19.68 -3.34
N GLN A 336 -1.97 -19.63 -3.97
CA GLN A 336 -1.18 -20.83 -4.31
C GLN A 336 -0.22 -21.26 -3.19
N ALA A 337 -0.27 -20.60 -2.03
CA ALA A 337 0.59 -20.89 -0.90
C ALA A 337 0.32 -22.29 -0.32
N THR A 338 1.39 -23.02 -0.01
CA THR A 338 1.27 -24.37 0.55
C THR A 338 1.16 -24.40 2.08
N ASP A 339 1.50 -23.29 2.74
CA ASP A 339 1.29 -23.11 4.17
C ASP A 339 1.14 -21.61 4.50
N LEU A 340 0.80 -21.30 5.76
CA LEU A 340 0.56 -19.91 6.16
C LEU A 340 1.82 -19.04 6.15
N ALA A 341 3.00 -19.62 6.31
CA ALA A 341 4.25 -18.86 6.22
C ALA A 341 4.57 -18.49 4.76
N ASP A 342 4.24 -19.37 3.80
CA ASP A 342 4.30 -19.08 2.37
C ASP A 342 3.23 -18.04 1.96
N PHE A 343 2.01 -18.12 2.51
CA PHE A 343 0.95 -17.14 2.28
C PHE A 343 1.41 -15.72 2.64
N TRP A 344 1.96 -15.52 3.84
CA TRP A 344 2.46 -14.21 4.30
C TRP A 344 3.72 -13.72 3.57
N ARG A 345 4.41 -14.56 2.80
CA ARG A 345 5.49 -14.13 1.89
C ARG A 345 4.97 -13.65 0.54
N ARG A 346 3.69 -13.88 0.25
CA ARG A 346 3.03 -13.61 -1.04
C ARG A 346 1.89 -12.61 -0.94
N TRP A 347 1.30 -12.45 0.24
CA TRP A 347 0.23 -11.52 0.55
C TRP A 347 0.81 -10.26 1.21
N HIS A 348 0.45 -9.09 0.68
CA HIS A 348 0.83 -7.78 1.21
C HIS A 348 2.30 -7.72 1.67
N ILE A 349 3.20 -8.06 0.76
CA ILE A 349 4.63 -8.28 1.00
C ILE A 349 5.27 -7.08 1.69
N SER A 350 4.90 -5.85 1.32
CA SER A 350 5.45 -4.64 1.94
C SER A 350 5.13 -4.54 3.43
N LEU A 351 3.89 -4.83 3.83
CA LEU A 351 3.47 -4.83 5.23
C LEU A 351 4.06 -6.03 5.99
N SER A 352 4.00 -7.21 5.41
CA SER A 352 4.56 -8.44 6.01
C SER A 352 6.05 -8.28 6.33
N THR A 353 6.82 -7.71 5.39
CA THR A 353 8.23 -7.39 5.62
C THR A 353 8.42 -6.24 6.60
N TRP A 354 7.54 -5.23 6.62
CA TRP A 354 7.54 -4.17 7.64
C TRP A 354 7.37 -4.74 9.05
N LEU A 355 6.31 -5.51 9.30
CA LEU A 355 6.04 -6.17 10.57
C LEU A 355 7.19 -7.09 10.98
N ARG A 356 7.77 -7.81 10.02
CA ARG A 356 8.94 -8.66 10.29
C ARG A 356 10.15 -7.84 10.77
N ASP A 357 10.52 -6.80 10.05
CA ASP A 357 11.80 -6.10 10.22
C ASP A 357 11.77 -5.05 11.35
N TYR A 358 10.60 -4.48 11.64
CA TYR A 358 10.42 -3.38 12.61
C TYR A 358 9.70 -3.80 13.89
N LEU A 359 9.02 -4.96 13.90
CA LEU A 359 8.32 -5.46 15.08
C LEU A 359 8.83 -6.84 15.51
N TYR A 360 8.71 -7.86 14.66
CA TYR A 360 9.03 -9.25 15.02
C TYR A 360 10.51 -9.49 15.35
N ILE A 361 11.44 -9.02 14.49
CA ILE A 361 12.88 -9.18 14.72
C ILE A 361 13.34 -8.42 15.99
N PRO A 362 12.94 -7.15 16.20
CA PRO A 362 13.25 -6.43 17.45
C PRO A 362 12.73 -7.09 18.73
N LEU A 363 11.60 -7.81 18.68
CA LEU A 363 11.09 -8.60 19.82
C LEU A 363 11.93 -9.86 20.13
N GLY A 364 12.99 -10.12 19.36
CA GLY A 364 13.88 -11.27 19.49
C GLY A 364 13.73 -12.30 18.37
N GLY A 365 12.73 -12.15 17.50
CA GLY A 365 12.47 -13.04 16.36
C GLY A 365 12.48 -14.53 16.77
N ASN A 366 13.38 -15.29 16.15
CA ASN A 366 13.61 -16.71 16.42
C ASN A 366 14.83 -17.00 17.32
N ARG A 367 15.47 -15.97 17.90
CA ARG A 367 16.79 -16.09 18.56
C ARG A 367 16.71 -16.53 20.03
N MET A 368 15.54 -16.37 20.65
CA MET A 368 15.30 -16.76 22.05
C MET A 368 14.65 -18.15 22.13
N SER A 369 14.04 -18.50 23.27
CA SER A 369 13.36 -19.79 23.44
C SER A 369 12.14 -19.93 22.52
N GLU A 370 11.64 -21.16 22.41
CA GLU A 370 10.48 -21.49 21.55
C GLU A 370 9.24 -20.70 21.94
N TRP A 371 8.97 -20.60 23.23
CA TRP A 371 7.86 -19.81 23.76
C TRP A 371 7.95 -18.34 23.30
N HIS A 372 9.14 -17.74 23.37
CA HIS A 372 9.34 -16.36 22.91
C HIS A 372 9.02 -16.23 21.43
N THR A 373 9.38 -17.23 20.61
CA THR A 373 9.07 -17.22 19.19
C THR A 373 7.56 -17.22 18.92
N TYR A 374 6.81 -18.11 19.58
CA TYR A 374 5.35 -18.18 19.44
C TYR A 374 4.66 -16.92 19.97
N ARG A 375 5.10 -16.40 21.12
CA ARG A 375 4.64 -15.13 21.68
C ARG A 375 4.90 -13.97 20.71
N ASN A 376 6.10 -13.89 20.14
CA ASN A 376 6.46 -12.83 19.20
C ASN A 376 5.62 -12.92 17.91
N LEU A 377 5.32 -14.13 17.42
CA LEU A 377 4.39 -14.33 16.30
C LEU A 377 2.97 -13.84 16.67
N MET A 378 2.47 -14.14 17.88
CA MET A 378 1.14 -13.65 18.33
C MET A 378 1.10 -12.14 18.38
N ILE A 379 2.06 -11.53 19.06
CA ILE A 379 2.14 -10.09 19.19
C ILE A 379 2.19 -9.45 17.80
N THR A 380 3.00 -9.99 16.89
CA THR A 380 3.13 -9.45 15.53
C THR A 380 1.82 -9.54 14.75
N MET A 381 1.14 -10.69 14.78
CA MET A 381 -0.09 -10.86 14.00
C MET A 381 -1.30 -10.16 14.61
N VAL A 382 -1.42 -10.11 15.94
CA VAL A 382 -2.49 -9.36 16.63
C VAL A 382 -2.33 -7.86 16.40
N LEU A 383 -1.12 -7.32 16.52
CA LEU A 383 -0.85 -5.91 16.19
C LEU A 383 -1.01 -5.64 14.70
N GLY A 384 -0.68 -6.60 13.83
CA GLY A 384 -0.99 -6.53 12.39
C GLY A 384 -2.49 -6.51 12.10
N GLY A 385 -3.28 -7.30 12.83
CA GLY A 385 -4.74 -7.26 12.79
C GLY A 385 -5.27 -5.89 13.21
N LEU A 386 -4.86 -5.41 14.39
CA LEU A 386 -5.23 -4.08 14.89
C LEU A 386 -4.82 -2.96 13.91
N TRP A 387 -3.67 -3.09 13.24
CA TRP A 387 -3.25 -2.16 12.20
C TRP A 387 -4.22 -2.09 11.02
N HIS A 388 -4.93 -3.16 10.69
CA HIS A 388 -5.92 -3.12 9.61
C HIS A 388 -7.16 -2.32 10.02
N GLY A 389 -7.70 -2.52 11.22
CA GLY A 389 -8.86 -1.78 11.70
C GLY A 389 -9.05 -1.82 13.21
N ALA A 390 -9.75 -0.82 13.74
CA ALA A 390 -9.95 -0.61 15.18
C ALA A 390 -11.20 -1.36 15.69
N SER A 391 -11.20 -2.69 15.56
CA SER A 391 -12.31 -3.53 16.05
C SER A 391 -11.83 -4.88 16.59
N TRP A 392 -12.66 -5.54 17.41
CA TRP A 392 -12.36 -6.87 17.94
C TRP A 392 -12.31 -7.96 16.86
N THR A 393 -12.99 -7.78 15.73
CA THR A 393 -12.95 -8.76 14.63
C THR A 393 -11.57 -8.80 13.97
N PHE A 394 -10.91 -7.65 13.83
CA PHE A 394 -9.52 -7.54 13.37
C PHE A 394 -8.50 -8.10 14.36
N VAL A 395 -8.69 -7.85 15.65
CA VAL A 395 -7.85 -8.45 16.71
C VAL A 395 -7.95 -9.98 16.65
N PHE A 396 -9.17 -10.51 16.51
CA PHE A 396 -9.39 -11.94 16.41
C PHE A 396 -8.85 -12.54 15.11
N TRP A 397 -8.99 -11.85 13.99
CA TRP A 397 -8.34 -12.23 12.72
C TRP A 397 -6.81 -12.33 12.88
N GLY A 398 -6.19 -11.36 13.56
CA GLY A 398 -4.76 -11.37 13.86
C GLY A 398 -4.38 -12.54 14.76
N PHE A 399 -5.19 -12.84 15.76
CA PHE A 399 -5.03 -14.03 16.61
C PHE A 399 -5.10 -15.33 15.79
N LEU A 400 -6.06 -15.48 14.88
CA LEU A 400 -6.18 -16.67 14.02
C LEU A 400 -4.94 -16.84 13.16
N HIS A 401 -4.46 -15.80 12.47
CA HIS A 401 -3.24 -15.93 11.68
C HIS A 401 -2.00 -16.21 12.52
N GLY A 402 -1.93 -15.60 13.71
CA GLY A 402 -0.89 -15.91 14.68
C GLY A 402 -0.88 -17.39 15.04
N LEU A 403 -2.01 -17.92 15.50
CA LEU A 403 -2.16 -19.33 15.88
C LEU A 403 -1.77 -20.26 14.73
N GLY A 404 -2.26 -19.97 13.52
CA GLY A 404 -1.95 -20.75 12.33
C GLY A 404 -0.46 -20.73 11.95
N LEU A 405 0.22 -19.58 12.09
CA LEU A 405 1.68 -19.50 11.91
C LEU A 405 2.43 -20.29 12.99
N GLY A 406 1.93 -20.28 14.22
CA GLY A 406 2.45 -21.11 15.31
C GLY A 406 2.36 -22.60 14.98
N VAL A 407 1.17 -23.07 14.57
CA VAL A 407 0.94 -24.47 14.16
C VAL A 407 1.83 -24.84 12.97
N THR A 408 1.90 -23.99 11.95
CA THR A 408 2.75 -24.19 10.76
C THR A 408 4.22 -24.36 11.16
N ARG A 409 4.71 -23.50 12.06
CA ARG A 409 6.09 -23.57 12.56
C ARG A 409 6.35 -24.84 13.37
N ALA A 410 5.43 -25.21 14.26
CA ALA A 410 5.53 -26.44 15.05
C ALA A 410 5.62 -27.67 14.12
N PHE A 411 4.78 -27.74 13.10
CA PHE A 411 4.80 -28.80 12.11
C PHE A 411 6.11 -28.86 11.30
N GLN A 412 6.57 -27.71 10.78
CA GLN A 412 7.83 -27.61 10.04
C GLN A 412 9.01 -28.07 10.90
N ARG A 413 9.02 -27.71 12.19
CA ARG A 413 10.06 -28.11 13.14
C ARG A 413 10.02 -29.61 13.46
N SER A 414 8.84 -30.17 13.73
CA SER A 414 8.71 -31.62 13.98
C SER A 414 9.19 -32.44 12.78
N ARG A 415 8.90 -31.98 11.56
CA ARG A 415 9.44 -32.58 10.34
C ARG A 415 10.95 -32.43 10.21
N ALA A 416 11.49 -31.27 10.58
CA ALA A 416 12.93 -31.04 10.55
C ALA A 416 13.67 -31.95 11.53
N LYS A 417 13.12 -32.17 12.74
CA LYS A 417 13.64 -33.15 13.71
C LYS A 417 13.57 -34.58 13.20
N ALA A 418 12.53 -34.93 12.44
CA ALA A 418 12.37 -36.23 11.82
C ALA A 418 13.21 -36.43 10.53
N GLY A 419 14.13 -35.52 10.20
CA GLY A 419 14.96 -35.60 8.98
C GLY A 419 14.20 -35.32 7.67
N LYS A 420 12.91 -34.97 7.72
CA LYS A 420 12.04 -34.76 6.55
C LYS A 420 11.95 -33.28 6.18
N GLN A 421 13.10 -32.66 5.86
CA GLN A 421 13.22 -31.20 5.73
C GLN A 421 12.70 -30.60 4.42
N SER A 422 12.51 -31.37 3.34
CA SER A 422 12.15 -30.78 2.05
C SER A 422 10.65 -30.80 1.76
N ALA A 423 10.06 -29.62 1.50
CA ALA A 423 8.81 -29.48 0.75
C ALA A 423 9.03 -29.54 -0.77
N LYS A 424 10.26 -29.30 -1.25
CA LYS A 424 10.65 -29.52 -2.65
C LYS A 424 10.62 -31.02 -2.94
N GLY A 425 9.79 -31.43 -3.90
CA GLY A 425 9.63 -32.83 -4.31
C GLY A 425 8.38 -33.54 -3.76
N ARG A 426 7.45 -32.84 -3.09
CA ARG A 426 6.17 -33.46 -2.73
C ARG A 426 5.34 -33.74 -4.01
N PRO A 427 4.71 -34.93 -4.12
CA PRO A 427 3.78 -35.24 -5.21
C PRO A 427 2.71 -34.17 -5.37
N PHE A 428 2.27 -33.95 -6.61
CA PHE A 428 1.20 -33.00 -6.95
C PHE A 428 -0.05 -33.09 -6.02
N PRO A 429 -0.63 -34.28 -5.73
CA PRO A 429 -1.84 -34.35 -4.90
C PRO A 429 -1.62 -33.84 -3.47
N ILE A 430 -0.45 -34.10 -2.88
CA ILE A 430 -0.12 -33.59 -1.54
C ILE A 430 0.01 -32.08 -1.57
N ARG A 431 0.67 -31.53 -2.60
CA ARG A 431 0.79 -30.08 -2.76
C ARG A 431 -0.57 -29.42 -2.98
N ALA A 432 -1.43 -30.00 -3.81
CA ALA A 432 -2.79 -29.50 -4.03
C ALA A 432 -3.61 -29.49 -2.73
N ALA A 433 -3.54 -30.57 -1.94
CA ALA A 433 -4.20 -30.65 -0.63
C ALA A 433 -3.70 -29.57 0.35
N MET A 434 -2.39 -29.30 0.37
CA MET A 434 -1.80 -28.24 1.19
C MET A 434 -2.27 -26.83 0.78
N VAL A 435 -2.35 -26.57 -0.53
CA VAL A 435 -2.87 -25.32 -1.07
C VAL A 435 -4.34 -25.17 -0.68
N LEU A 436 -5.15 -26.20 -0.88
CA LEU A 436 -6.57 -26.20 -0.51
C LEU A 436 -6.76 -25.95 0.99
N LEU A 437 -6.02 -26.63 1.86
CA LEU A 437 -6.11 -26.45 3.30
C LEU A 437 -5.72 -25.02 3.72
N THR A 438 -4.64 -24.49 3.15
CA THR A 438 -4.17 -23.13 3.44
C THR A 438 -5.19 -22.10 2.96
N PHE A 439 -5.74 -22.28 1.77
CA PHE A 439 -6.79 -21.41 1.21
C PHE A 439 -8.04 -21.39 2.09
N HIS A 440 -8.55 -22.56 2.52
CA HIS A 440 -9.72 -22.62 3.39
C HIS A 440 -9.48 -22.02 4.77
N TYR A 441 -8.29 -22.19 5.34
CA TYR A 441 -7.92 -21.53 6.60
C TYR A 441 -7.94 -20.00 6.44
N VAL A 442 -7.38 -19.50 5.35
CA VAL A 442 -7.35 -18.07 5.02
C VAL A 442 -8.77 -17.54 4.79
N CYS A 443 -9.62 -18.26 4.06
CA CYS A 443 -11.04 -17.93 3.89
C CYS A 443 -11.79 -17.90 5.22
N PHE A 444 -11.54 -18.86 6.11
CA PHE A 444 -12.11 -18.87 7.46
C PHE A 444 -11.70 -17.63 8.25
N ALA A 445 -10.41 -17.26 8.22
CA ALA A 445 -9.95 -16.03 8.85
C ALA A 445 -10.64 -14.80 8.22
N TRP A 446 -10.76 -14.75 6.90
CA TRP A 446 -11.41 -13.64 6.18
C TRP A 446 -12.85 -13.35 6.60
N ILE A 447 -13.59 -14.33 7.13
CA ILE A 447 -14.93 -14.09 7.70
C ILE A 447 -14.87 -12.99 8.76
N PHE A 448 -13.88 -13.05 9.66
CA PHE A 448 -13.71 -12.05 10.73
C PHE A 448 -13.15 -10.73 10.22
N PHE A 449 -12.38 -10.74 9.12
CA PHE A 449 -11.91 -9.51 8.52
C PHE A 449 -13.05 -8.74 7.82
N ARG A 450 -13.97 -9.44 7.17
CA ARG A 450 -15.09 -8.80 6.43
C ARG A 450 -16.29 -8.46 7.31
N ALA A 451 -16.58 -9.29 8.31
CA ALA A 451 -17.81 -9.14 9.08
C ALA A 451 -17.84 -7.79 9.82
N PRO A 452 -18.96 -7.04 9.76
CA PRO A 452 -19.09 -5.75 10.44
C PRO A 452 -19.00 -5.84 11.98
N SER A 453 -19.29 -7.03 12.53
CA SER A 453 -19.20 -7.28 13.97
C SER A 453 -18.96 -8.76 14.24
N PHE A 454 -18.55 -9.06 15.47
CA PHE A 454 -18.36 -10.44 15.92
C PHE A 454 -19.66 -11.25 15.86
N LYS A 455 -20.80 -10.61 16.15
CA LYS A 455 -22.13 -11.22 16.02
C LYS A 455 -22.42 -11.64 14.58
N GLN A 456 -22.14 -10.75 13.61
CA GLN A 456 -22.31 -11.06 12.19
C GLN A 456 -21.39 -12.18 11.72
N ALA A 457 -20.12 -12.17 12.13
CA ALA A 457 -19.19 -13.27 11.84
C ALA A 457 -19.73 -14.63 12.32
N MET A 458 -20.34 -14.65 13.52
CA MET A 458 -20.92 -15.87 14.06
C MET A 458 -22.20 -16.31 13.33
N LEU A 459 -23.01 -15.36 12.82
CA LEU A 459 -24.15 -15.68 11.96
C LEU A 459 -23.71 -16.32 10.64
N VAL A 460 -22.65 -15.82 10.01
CA VAL A 460 -22.05 -16.44 8.82
C VAL A 460 -21.64 -17.89 9.10
N LEU A 461 -20.93 -18.14 10.22
CA LEU A 461 -20.52 -19.49 10.61
C LEU A 461 -21.72 -20.40 10.91
N LYS A 462 -22.74 -19.88 11.60
CA LYS A 462 -23.98 -20.62 11.87
C LYS A 462 -24.68 -21.00 10.58
N GLN A 463 -24.72 -20.11 9.59
CA GLN A 463 -25.38 -20.37 8.32
C GLN A 463 -24.62 -21.41 7.49
N LEU A 464 -23.28 -21.34 7.45
CA LEU A 464 -22.45 -22.38 6.82
C LEU A 464 -22.70 -23.77 7.43
N ALA A 465 -22.92 -23.84 8.74
CA ALA A 465 -23.20 -25.09 9.45
C ALA A 465 -24.58 -25.71 9.11
N THR A 466 -25.50 -24.96 8.48
CA THR A 466 -26.81 -25.51 8.06
C THR A 466 -26.72 -26.47 6.89
N MET A 467 -25.62 -26.43 6.12
CA MET A 467 -25.37 -27.30 4.95
C MET A 467 -26.49 -27.26 3.89
N THR A 468 -27.29 -26.19 3.86
CA THR A 468 -28.34 -25.98 2.86
C THR A 468 -27.75 -25.62 1.50
N THR A 469 -28.26 -26.23 0.43
CA THR A 469 -27.67 -26.13 -0.92
C THR A 469 -28.51 -25.37 -1.94
N PHE A 470 -29.73 -24.94 -1.58
CA PHE A 470 -30.60 -24.15 -2.46
C PHE A 470 -30.02 -22.76 -2.69
N HIS A 471 -29.93 -22.27 -3.94
CA HIS A 471 -29.14 -21.07 -4.26
C HIS A 471 -29.80 -20.14 -5.29
N PRO A 472 -31.02 -19.64 -5.02
CA PRO A 472 -31.76 -18.79 -5.95
C PRO A 472 -31.06 -17.44 -6.22
N ASN A 473 -30.15 -17.01 -5.34
CA ASN A 473 -29.44 -15.75 -5.43
C ASN A 473 -28.04 -15.88 -6.09
N LEU A 474 -27.69 -17.05 -6.64
CA LEU A 474 -26.47 -17.26 -7.42
C LEU A 474 -26.80 -17.43 -8.92
N PRO A 475 -27.15 -16.35 -9.64
CA PRO A 475 -27.36 -16.43 -11.08
C PRO A 475 -26.07 -16.84 -11.79
N GLY A 476 -26.19 -17.52 -12.94
CA GLY A 476 -25.05 -18.08 -13.67
C GLY A 476 -23.96 -17.04 -14.01
N ILE A 477 -24.34 -15.79 -14.29
CA ILE A 477 -23.39 -14.69 -14.53
C ILE A 477 -22.51 -14.40 -13.30
N LEU A 478 -23.07 -14.47 -12.10
CA LEU A 478 -22.34 -14.22 -10.86
C LEU A 478 -21.41 -15.39 -10.53
N VAL A 479 -21.86 -16.63 -10.77
CA VAL A 479 -21.02 -17.82 -10.66
C VAL A 479 -19.86 -17.75 -11.66
N GLY A 480 -20.12 -17.33 -12.90
CA GLY A 480 -19.11 -17.10 -13.92
C GLY A 480 -18.09 -16.04 -13.50
N LEU A 481 -18.56 -14.89 -12.98
CA LEU A 481 -17.70 -13.83 -12.46
C LEU A 481 -16.81 -14.34 -11.31
N LEU A 482 -17.39 -15.06 -10.35
CA LEU A 482 -16.66 -15.65 -9.24
C LEU A 482 -15.59 -16.64 -9.73
N ALA A 483 -15.93 -17.49 -10.70
CA ALA A 483 -14.99 -18.44 -11.29
C ALA A 483 -13.84 -17.73 -12.02
N VAL A 484 -14.12 -16.66 -12.77
CA VAL A 484 -13.08 -15.83 -13.40
C VAL A 484 -12.19 -15.17 -12.36
N ALA A 485 -12.76 -14.55 -11.32
CA ALA A 485 -11.99 -13.86 -10.29
C ALA A 485 -11.10 -14.81 -9.48
N ILE A 486 -11.61 -15.99 -9.09
CA ILE A 486 -10.80 -17.03 -8.47
C ILE A 486 -9.73 -17.51 -9.47
N GLY A 487 -10.10 -17.78 -10.72
CA GLY A 487 -9.18 -18.20 -11.78
C GLY A 487 -8.00 -17.22 -11.97
N CYS A 488 -8.26 -15.91 -11.91
CA CYS A 488 -7.24 -14.86 -11.96
C CYS A 488 -6.19 -15.00 -10.86
N CYS A 489 -6.56 -15.52 -9.68
CA CYS A 489 -5.63 -15.77 -8.57
C CYS A 489 -4.66 -16.94 -8.84
N TYR A 490 -5.02 -17.82 -9.78
CA TYR A 490 -4.27 -19.02 -10.14
C TYR A 490 -3.56 -18.92 -11.50
N VAL A 491 -3.58 -17.76 -12.16
CA VAL A 491 -2.89 -17.54 -13.44
C VAL A 491 -1.40 -17.87 -13.29
N PRO A 492 -0.84 -18.77 -14.13
CA PRO A 492 0.58 -19.08 -14.09
C PRO A 492 1.41 -17.83 -14.39
N ARG A 493 2.48 -17.61 -13.62
CA ARG A 493 3.37 -16.46 -13.82
C ARG A 493 3.90 -16.35 -15.26
N ALA A 494 4.24 -17.49 -15.87
CA ALA A 494 4.71 -17.50 -17.26
C ALA A 494 3.67 -16.96 -18.25
N LEU A 495 2.38 -17.25 -18.03
CA LEU A 495 1.30 -16.73 -18.88
C LEU A 495 1.13 -15.22 -18.66
N TYR A 496 1.12 -14.76 -17.41
CA TYR A 496 1.04 -13.33 -17.09
C TYR A 496 2.18 -12.53 -17.75
N GLU A 497 3.43 -13.01 -17.61
CA GLU A 497 4.60 -12.37 -18.20
C GLU A 497 4.54 -12.37 -19.73
N ARG A 498 4.01 -13.44 -20.34
CA ARG A 498 3.83 -13.53 -21.79
C ARG A 498 2.81 -12.53 -22.31
N ILE A 499 1.68 -12.36 -21.62
CA ILE A 499 0.64 -11.38 -21.96
C ILE A 499 1.20 -9.96 -21.80
N ARG A 500 1.88 -9.68 -20.67
CA ARG A 500 2.54 -8.40 -20.41
C ARG A 500 3.53 -8.07 -21.52
N HIS A 501 4.46 -8.98 -21.81
CA HIS A 501 5.47 -8.77 -22.83
C HIS A 501 4.85 -8.60 -24.22
N GLY A 502 3.81 -9.38 -24.55
CA GLY A 502 3.04 -9.24 -25.78
C GLY A 502 2.47 -7.83 -25.95
N PHE A 503 1.92 -7.23 -24.88
CA PHE A 503 1.46 -5.84 -24.90
C PHE A 503 2.61 -4.83 -25.01
N THR A 504 3.71 -5.00 -24.28
CA THR A 504 4.81 -4.03 -24.28
C THR A 504 5.50 -3.90 -25.63
N VAL A 505 5.57 -4.98 -26.42
CA VAL A 505 6.20 -4.95 -27.75
C VAL A 505 5.30 -4.37 -28.84
N LEU A 506 3.99 -4.23 -28.59
CA LEU A 506 3.07 -3.65 -29.57
C LEU A 506 3.47 -2.21 -29.94
N PRO A 507 3.33 -1.82 -31.22
CA PRO A 507 3.36 -0.42 -31.64
C PRO A 507 2.39 0.44 -30.81
N ALA A 508 2.77 1.69 -30.52
CA ALA A 508 1.98 2.60 -29.69
C ALA A 508 0.50 2.75 -30.15
N PRO A 509 0.17 2.82 -31.46
CA PRO A 509 -1.22 2.86 -31.90
C PRO A 509 -2.03 1.62 -31.47
N LEU A 510 -1.43 0.43 -31.54
CA LEU A 510 -2.09 -0.81 -31.15
C LEU A 510 -2.23 -0.92 -29.62
N GLN A 511 -1.25 -0.44 -28.86
CA GLN A 511 -1.41 -0.28 -27.41
C GLN A 511 -2.60 0.65 -27.09
N GLY A 512 -2.73 1.76 -27.81
CA GLY A 512 -3.86 2.68 -27.70
C GLY A 512 -5.21 2.03 -27.97
N VAL A 513 -5.33 1.21 -29.03
CA VAL A 513 -6.56 0.45 -29.32
C VAL A 513 -6.89 -0.53 -28.19
N VAL A 514 -5.92 -1.28 -27.68
CA VAL A 514 -6.13 -2.22 -26.57
C VAL A 514 -6.59 -1.47 -25.32
N LEU A 515 -5.93 -0.34 -24.97
CA LEU A 515 -6.30 0.48 -23.81
C LEU A 515 -7.69 1.11 -23.98
N PHE A 516 -8.06 1.52 -25.20
CA PHE A 516 -9.40 2.01 -25.50
C PHE A 516 -10.46 0.94 -25.28
N LEU A 517 -10.24 -0.29 -25.77
CA LEU A 517 -11.16 -1.40 -25.53
C LEU A 517 -11.27 -1.73 -24.03
N VAL A 518 -10.17 -1.68 -23.29
CA VAL A 518 -10.19 -1.81 -21.82
C VAL A 518 -11.03 -0.68 -21.20
N ALA A 519 -10.86 0.56 -21.64
CA ALA A 519 -11.65 1.69 -21.15
C ALA A 519 -13.15 1.54 -21.42
N VAL A 520 -13.54 1.01 -22.58
CA VAL A 520 -14.93 0.68 -22.90
C VAL A 520 -15.46 -0.38 -21.94
N VAL A 521 -14.73 -1.48 -21.70
CA VAL A 521 -15.13 -2.50 -20.73
C VAL A 521 -15.27 -1.93 -19.32
N LEU A 522 -14.36 -1.05 -18.91
CA LEU A 522 -14.42 -0.38 -17.60
C LEU A 522 -15.63 0.56 -17.50
N HIS A 523 -15.99 1.26 -18.58
CA HIS A 523 -17.16 2.13 -18.63
C HIS A 523 -18.45 1.34 -18.45
N GLU A 524 -18.59 0.22 -19.19
CA GLU A 524 -19.76 -0.66 -19.10
C GLU A 524 -19.86 -1.39 -17.75
N ALA A 525 -18.71 -1.72 -17.14
CA ALA A 525 -18.66 -2.39 -15.84
C ALA A 525 -18.75 -1.41 -14.65
N ALA A 526 -18.64 -0.11 -14.86
CA ALA A 526 -18.70 0.87 -13.78
C ALA A 526 -20.13 0.94 -13.20
N SER A 527 -20.24 0.77 -11.88
CA SER A 527 -21.50 0.98 -11.17
C SER A 527 -21.78 2.47 -10.98
N ALA A 528 -23.05 2.85 -10.89
CA ALA A 528 -23.46 4.23 -10.60
C ALA A 528 -22.96 4.74 -9.23
N ALA A 529 -22.69 3.84 -8.28
CA ALA A 529 -22.09 4.14 -6.98
C ALA A 529 -20.61 3.71 -6.97
N ALA A 530 -19.73 4.57 -6.44
CA ALA A 530 -18.32 4.24 -6.25
C ALA A 530 -18.16 3.27 -5.07
N VAL A 531 -17.49 2.13 -5.30
CA VAL A 531 -17.13 1.18 -4.23
C VAL A 531 -15.81 1.64 -3.60
N PRO A 532 -15.81 2.11 -2.34
CA PRO A 532 -14.59 2.57 -1.71
C PRO A 532 -13.58 1.42 -1.56
N PHE A 533 -12.29 1.76 -1.60
CA PHE A 533 -11.22 0.81 -1.31
C PHE A 533 -11.46 0.13 0.05
N VAL A 534 -11.21 -1.18 0.14
CA VAL A 534 -11.56 -1.97 1.33
C VAL A 534 -11.00 -1.40 2.64
N TYR A 535 -9.80 -0.80 2.63
CA TYR A 535 -9.18 -0.23 3.83
C TYR A 535 -9.69 1.16 4.22
N PHE A 536 -10.56 1.77 3.42
CA PHE A 536 -11.22 3.03 3.78
C PHE A 536 -12.48 2.80 4.62
N GLN A 537 -12.91 1.55 4.77
CA GLN A 537 -14.13 1.19 5.50
C GLN A 537 -13.90 0.94 7.00
N PHE A 538 -12.65 0.96 7.49
CA PHE A 538 -12.27 0.49 8.83
C PHE A 538 -11.56 1.52 9.71
#